data_AF-A0A2V2AN85-F1
#
_entry.id   AF-A0A2V2AN85-F1
#
_cell.length_a   1.000
_cell.length_b   1.000
_cell.length_c   1.000
_cell.angle_alpha   90.00
_cell.angle_beta   90.00
_cell.angle_gamma   90.00
#
_symmetry.space_group_name_H-M   'P 1'
#
loop_
_entity.id
_entity.type
_entity.pdbx_description
1 polymer ?
#
loop_
_entity_poly.entity_id
_entity_poly.type
_entity_poly.pdbx_seq_one_letter_code
_entity_poly.pdbx_strand_id
1 'polypeptide(L)'
;MSAGEMESWRSAEALSLAEAAALIHGISPSLIKTSVQELGQVYVATADGDPRSNEFSAALRSLMAAIKLGTLKAEVLKVARHLYALSPNEDLYEFGEKIDPTETMVCADDLRAWLDKQGMRPALFFTRPQTYQQPGYLDPTHTEYAPKIKALVNAWEAVTTNPELLRGKTPKQALANWLTEHASEFGLINGDGAPSKSVIEALAKAANWKPEGGVGKTPGH
;
A
#
# COMPACT_ATOMS: atom_id res chain seq x y z
N MET A 1 -2.79 -13.10 -12.42
CA MET A 1 -3.89 -12.36 -11.78
C MET A 1 -4.29 -11.23 -12.71
N SER A 2 -5.58 -11.09 -13.02
CA SER A 2 -6.06 -9.98 -13.86
C SER A 2 -6.10 -8.66 -13.09
N ALA A 3 -6.20 -7.51 -13.77
CA ALA A 3 -6.31 -6.21 -13.12
C ALA A 3 -7.58 -6.09 -12.26
N GLY A 4 -8.73 -6.58 -12.76
CA GLY A 4 -9.99 -6.57 -12.01
C GLY A 4 -9.96 -7.46 -10.78
N GLU A 5 -9.35 -8.64 -10.89
CA GLU A 5 -9.14 -9.55 -9.76
C GLU A 5 -8.24 -8.91 -8.68
N MET A 6 -7.17 -8.23 -9.11
CA MET A 6 -6.27 -7.52 -8.20
C MET A 6 -7.01 -6.42 -7.41
N GLU A 7 -7.92 -5.69 -8.05
CA GLU A 7 -8.70 -4.64 -7.38
C GLU A 7 -9.66 -5.22 -6.34
N SER A 8 -10.32 -6.34 -6.66
CA SER A 8 -11.18 -7.06 -5.70
C SER A 8 -10.42 -7.51 -4.45
N TRP A 9 -9.17 -7.96 -4.60
CA TRP A 9 -8.35 -8.37 -3.44
C TRP A 9 -7.82 -7.19 -2.62
N ARG A 10 -7.68 -6.00 -3.22
CA ARG A 10 -7.28 -4.79 -2.50
C ARG A 10 -8.37 -4.27 -1.57
N SER A 11 -9.64 -4.46 -1.94
CA SER A 11 -10.80 -4.03 -1.15
C SER A 11 -11.23 -5.03 -0.09
N ALA A 12 -10.61 -6.22 -0.03
CA ALA A 12 -10.90 -7.21 1.00
C ALA A 12 -10.55 -6.69 2.40
N GLU A 13 -11.52 -6.74 3.32
CA GLU A 13 -11.33 -6.33 4.73
C GLU A 13 -10.58 -7.39 5.55
N ALA A 14 -10.72 -8.66 5.15
CA ALA A 14 -10.05 -9.80 5.76
C ALA A 14 -9.66 -10.83 4.70
N LEU A 15 -8.64 -11.61 5.00
CA LEU A 15 -8.09 -12.66 4.14
C LEU A 15 -7.84 -13.93 4.96
N SER A 16 -8.03 -15.09 4.35
CA SER A 16 -7.47 -16.33 4.90
C SER A 16 -5.94 -16.29 4.84
N LEU A 17 -5.26 -17.11 5.64
CA LEU A 17 -3.78 -17.18 5.61
C LEU A 17 -3.27 -17.66 4.26
N ALA A 18 -3.99 -18.57 3.61
CA ALA A 18 -3.66 -19.06 2.28
C ALA A 18 -3.76 -17.94 1.24
N GLU A 19 -4.85 -17.16 1.23
CA GLU A 19 -4.99 -15.99 0.35
C GLU A 19 -3.89 -14.97 0.61
N ALA A 20 -3.65 -14.60 1.87
CA ALA A 20 -2.61 -13.66 2.25
C ALA A 20 -1.21 -14.10 1.75
N ALA A 21 -0.85 -15.36 1.96
CA ALA A 21 0.44 -15.90 1.50
C ALA A 21 0.58 -15.85 -0.03
N ALA A 22 -0.49 -16.15 -0.78
CA ALA A 22 -0.47 -16.06 -2.25
C ALA A 22 -0.31 -14.60 -2.70
N LEU A 23 -1.07 -13.68 -2.11
CA LEU A 23 -1.08 -12.26 -2.48
C LEU A 23 0.23 -11.54 -2.14
N ILE A 24 0.94 -11.94 -1.08
CA ILE A 24 2.29 -11.44 -0.76
C ILE A 24 3.27 -11.67 -1.94
N HIS A 25 3.11 -12.78 -2.66
CA HIS A 25 3.95 -13.14 -3.80
C HIS A 25 3.30 -12.88 -5.16
N GLY A 26 2.18 -12.14 -5.20
CA GLY A 26 1.48 -11.80 -6.44
C GLY A 26 0.84 -13.01 -7.14
N ILE A 27 0.62 -14.10 -6.41
CA ILE A 27 -0.07 -15.29 -6.90
C ILE A 27 -1.56 -15.07 -6.72
N SER A 28 -2.35 -15.45 -7.72
CA SER A 28 -3.82 -15.41 -7.62
C SER A 28 -4.28 -16.46 -6.61
N PRO A 29 -5.11 -16.10 -5.61
CA PRO A 29 -5.65 -17.07 -4.67
C PRO A 29 -6.50 -18.16 -5.32
N SER A 30 -7.07 -17.92 -6.50
CA SER A 30 -7.80 -18.94 -7.27
C SER A 30 -6.93 -20.12 -7.73
N LEU A 31 -5.61 -19.97 -7.67
CA LEU A 31 -4.63 -21.02 -8.00
C LEU A 31 -4.26 -21.88 -6.80
N ILE A 32 -4.72 -21.53 -5.60
CA ILE A 32 -4.48 -22.31 -4.39
C ILE A 32 -5.25 -23.63 -4.50
N LYS A 33 -4.52 -24.72 -4.38
CA LYS A 33 -5.05 -26.08 -4.32
C LYS A 33 -4.68 -26.70 -2.98
N THR A 34 -5.62 -27.47 -2.43
CA THR A 34 -5.40 -28.28 -1.24
C THR A 34 -5.26 -29.73 -1.65
N SER A 35 -4.20 -30.39 -1.19
CA SER A 35 -4.00 -31.82 -1.35
C SER A 35 -3.89 -32.48 0.02
N VAL A 36 -4.60 -33.58 0.22
CA VAL A 36 -4.48 -34.38 1.45
C VAL A 36 -3.40 -35.43 1.20
N GLN A 37 -2.32 -35.37 1.97
CA GLN A 37 -1.24 -36.37 1.95
C GLN A 37 -1.21 -37.13 3.27
N GLU A 38 -0.43 -38.21 3.33
CA GLU A 38 -0.28 -39.05 4.55
C GLU A 38 0.17 -38.26 5.79
N LEU A 39 0.89 -37.15 5.60
CA LEU A 39 1.40 -36.27 6.66
C LEU A 39 0.49 -35.06 6.97
N GLY A 40 -0.67 -34.96 6.32
CA GLY A 40 -1.64 -33.88 6.52
C GLY A 40 -2.03 -33.13 5.24
N GLN A 41 -2.78 -32.04 5.41
CA GLN A 41 -3.15 -31.14 4.31
C GLN A 41 -1.97 -30.26 3.88
N VAL A 42 -1.70 -30.24 2.59
CA VAL A 42 -0.68 -29.39 1.95
C VAL A 42 -1.40 -28.39 1.05
N TYR A 43 -0.97 -27.12 1.11
CA TYR A 43 -1.46 -26.04 0.27
C TYR A 43 -0.40 -25.69 -0.77
N VAL A 44 -0.81 -25.60 -2.04
CA VAL A 44 0.08 -25.31 -3.17
C VAL A 44 -0.57 -24.23 -4.04
N ALA A 45 0.17 -23.18 -4.39
CA ALA A 45 -0.41 -22.02 -5.09
C ALA A 45 -0.09 -21.97 -6.61
N THR A 46 0.64 -22.95 -7.14
CA THR A 46 1.09 -23.01 -8.54
C THR A 46 1.25 -24.45 -9.02
N ALA A 47 1.60 -24.66 -10.30
CA ALA A 47 1.94 -25.98 -10.81
C ALA A 47 3.21 -26.55 -10.15
N ASP A 48 3.34 -27.88 -10.13
CA ASP A 48 4.51 -28.57 -9.59
C ASP A 48 5.80 -28.08 -10.27
N GLY A 49 6.78 -27.67 -9.46
CA GLY A 49 8.08 -27.18 -9.93
C GLY A 49 8.16 -25.67 -10.22
N ASP A 50 7.08 -24.92 -10.06
CA ASP A 50 7.15 -23.45 -10.09
C ASP A 50 7.87 -22.95 -8.81
N PRO A 51 8.95 -22.16 -8.92
CA PRO A 51 9.66 -21.66 -7.75
C PRO A 51 8.71 -21.01 -6.76
N ARG A 52 7.73 -20.22 -7.26
CA ARG A 52 6.71 -19.47 -6.48
C ARG A 52 5.92 -20.29 -5.47
N SER A 53 5.87 -21.61 -5.66
CA SER A 53 5.28 -22.55 -4.71
C SER A 53 6.05 -22.59 -3.38
N ASN A 54 7.37 -22.48 -3.44
CA ASN A 54 8.24 -22.44 -2.27
C ASN A 54 8.11 -21.11 -1.52
N GLU A 55 8.07 -19.98 -2.23
CA GLU A 55 7.83 -18.67 -1.61
C GLU A 55 6.46 -18.62 -0.94
N PHE A 56 5.41 -19.11 -1.61
CA PHE A 56 4.08 -19.27 -1.00
C PHE A 56 4.14 -20.09 0.29
N SER A 57 4.78 -21.27 0.25
CA SER A 57 4.89 -22.16 1.41
C SER A 57 5.66 -21.51 2.57
N ALA A 58 6.71 -20.75 2.26
CA ALA A 58 7.48 -20.01 3.24
C ALA A 58 6.66 -18.88 3.87
N ALA A 59 5.94 -18.10 3.06
CA ALA A 59 5.06 -17.04 3.53
C ALA A 59 3.94 -17.60 4.41
N LEU A 60 3.30 -18.69 4.00
CA LEU A 60 2.23 -19.31 4.77
C LEU A 60 2.73 -19.80 6.14
N ARG A 61 3.89 -20.48 6.17
CA ARG A 61 4.51 -20.92 7.43
C ARG A 61 4.85 -19.74 8.34
N SER A 62 5.34 -18.64 7.77
CA SER A 62 5.65 -17.42 8.51
C SER A 62 4.39 -16.81 9.16
N LEU A 63 3.29 -16.69 8.40
CA LEU A 63 2.01 -16.20 8.92
C LEU A 63 1.46 -17.08 10.04
N MET A 64 1.49 -18.41 9.87
CA MET A 64 1.06 -19.34 10.92
C MET A 64 1.91 -19.22 12.18
N ALA A 65 3.24 -19.07 12.04
CA ALA A 65 4.13 -18.87 13.18
C ALA A 65 3.86 -17.52 13.87
N ALA A 66 3.61 -16.46 13.11
CA ALA A 66 3.32 -15.13 13.64
C ALA A 66 2.05 -15.13 14.52
N ILE A 67 1.02 -15.90 14.13
CA ILE A 67 -0.21 -16.09 14.89
C ILE A 67 0.05 -16.89 16.17
N LYS A 68 0.79 -18.01 16.07
CA LYS A 68 1.17 -18.81 17.25
C LYS A 68 1.96 -18.00 18.28
N LEU A 69 2.78 -17.06 17.82
CA LEU A 69 3.55 -16.15 18.67
C LEU A 69 2.76 -14.92 19.14
N GLY A 70 1.51 -14.74 18.69
CA GLY A 70 0.67 -13.58 19.02
C GLY A 70 1.14 -12.26 18.40
N THR A 71 2.06 -12.31 17.44
CA THR A 71 2.59 -11.11 16.76
C THR A 71 1.72 -10.63 15.61
N LEU A 72 0.86 -11.51 15.09
CA LEU A 72 -0.17 -11.22 14.11
C LEU A 72 -1.51 -11.65 14.68
N LYS A 73 -2.47 -10.73 14.75
CA LYS A 73 -3.83 -11.00 15.23
C LYS A 73 -4.61 -11.74 14.14
N ALA A 74 -5.34 -12.78 14.53
CA ALA A 74 -6.17 -13.58 13.65
C ALA A 74 -7.41 -14.11 14.39
N GLU A 75 -8.46 -14.40 13.63
CA GLU A 75 -9.60 -15.19 14.08
C GLU A 75 -9.33 -16.66 13.75
N VAL A 76 -9.00 -17.45 14.79
CA VAL A 76 -8.65 -18.87 14.66
C VAL A 76 -9.89 -19.73 14.93
N LEU A 77 -10.12 -20.72 14.07
CA LEU A 77 -11.22 -21.66 14.24
C LEU A 77 -11.04 -22.49 15.52
N LYS A 78 -12.10 -22.55 16.33
CA LYS A 78 -12.20 -23.45 17.49
C LYS A 78 -12.76 -24.79 17.03
N VAL A 79 -12.00 -25.86 17.21
CA VAL A 79 -12.39 -27.21 16.80
C VAL A 79 -12.64 -28.07 18.03
N ALA A 80 -13.78 -28.75 18.04
CA ALA A 80 -14.06 -29.80 19.02
C ALA A 80 -13.41 -31.10 18.56
N ARG A 81 -12.52 -31.67 19.38
CA ARG A 81 -11.95 -32.99 19.19
C ARG A 81 -12.66 -33.96 20.12
N HIS A 82 -13.27 -35.00 19.56
CA HIS A 82 -13.83 -36.10 20.35
C HIS A 82 -12.69 -36.88 20.99
N LEU A 83 -12.73 -36.99 22.31
CA LEU A 83 -11.85 -37.86 23.08
C LEU A 83 -12.57 -39.21 23.20
N TYR A 84 -11.89 -40.29 22.81
CA TYR A 84 -12.39 -41.63 23.10
C TYR A 84 -12.51 -41.77 24.61
N ALA A 85 -13.74 -41.77 25.12
CA ALA A 85 -13.97 -41.99 26.54
C ALA A 85 -13.65 -43.43 26.91
N LEU A 86 -13.03 -43.60 28.08
CA LEU A 86 -12.78 -44.93 28.68
C LEU A 86 -14.08 -45.59 29.17
N SER A 87 -15.23 -44.91 29.04
CA SER A 87 -16.54 -45.37 29.46
C SER A 87 -17.57 -45.15 28.32
N PRO A 88 -18.45 -46.12 28.02
CA PRO A 88 -19.35 -46.07 26.87
C PRO A 88 -20.47 -45.02 26.94
N ASN A 89 -20.59 -44.24 28.02
CA ASN A 89 -21.72 -43.33 28.26
C ASN A 89 -21.35 -41.85 28.47
N GLU A 90 -20.11 -41.44 28.22
CA GLU A 90 -19.72 -40.02 28.30
C GLU A 90 -18.99 -39.61 27.02
N ASP A 91 -19.62 -38.80 26.17
CA ASP A 91 -18.89 -38.13 25.10
C ASP A 91 -18.08 -36.97 25.67
N LEU A 92 -16.75 -37.11 25.66
CA LEU A 92 -15.84 -36.06 26.08
C LEU A 92 -15.30 -35.32 24.85
N TYR A 93 -15.42 -34.00 24.84
CA TYR A 93 -14.86 -33.15 23.80
C TYR A 93 -13.78 -32.24 24.39
N GLU A 94 -12.60 -32.25 23.76
CA GLU A 94 -11.58 -31.24 24.01
C GLU A 94 -11.70 -30.16 22.93
N PHE A 95 -11.85 -28.90 23.35
CA PHE A 95 -11.84 -27.77 22.43
C PHE A 95 -10.39 -27.29 22.26
N GLY A 96 -9.87 -27.44 21.05
CA GLY A 96 -8.55 -26.95 20.67
C GLY A 96 -8.65 -25.85 19.62
N GLU A 97 -7.65 -24.98 19.58
CA GLU A 97 -7.49 -24.04 18.47
C GLU A 97 -6.69 -24.73 17.35
N LYS A 98 -7.29 -24.80 16.15
CA LYS A 98 -6.61 -25.30 14.96
C LYS A 98 -6.40 -24.12 14.02
N ILE A 99 -5.14 -23.79 13.75
CA ILE A 99 -4.80 -22.84 12.69
C ILE A 99 -4.93 -23.59 11.37
N ASP A 100 -6.09 -23.47 10.74
CA ASP A 100 -6.35 -23.91 9.39
C ASP A 100 -6.09 -22.75 8.41
N PRO A 101 -5.11 -22.85 7.50
CA PRO A 101 -4.79 -21.78 6.56
C PRO A 101 -5.94 -21.23 5.70
N THR A 102 -6.97 -22.05 5.44
CA THR A 102 -8.12 -21.66 4.62
C THR A 102 -9.28 -21.10 5.42
N GLU A 103 -9.30 -21.30 6.74
CA GLU A 103 -10.40 -20.85 7.60
C GLU A 103 -9.96 -19.81 8.64
N THR A 104 -8.67 -19.72 8.93
CA THR A 104 -8.11 -18.72 9.83
C THR A 104 -8.01 -17.38 9.11
N MET A 105 -8.73 -16.37 9.62
CA MET A 105 -8.86 -15.07 8.98
C MET A 105 -7.97 -14.03 9.66
N VAL A 106 -7.36 -13.16 8.86
CA VAL A 106 -6.60 -11.99 9.32
C VAL A 106 -7.21 -10.72 8.74
N CYS A 107 -7.31 -9.66 9.55
CA CYS A 107 -7.72 -8.35 9.06
C CYS A 107 -6.63 -7.80 8.12
N ALA A 108 -7.04 -7.20 6.99
CA ALA A 108 -6.12 -6.67 6.01
C ALA A 108 -5.22 -5.56 6.59
N ASP A 109 -5.74 -4.74 7.52
CA ASP A 109 -4.95 -3.68 8.18
C ASP A 109 -3.92 -4.25 9.16
N ASP A 110 -4.30 -5.26 9.95
CA ASP A 110 -3.37 -5.96 10.85
C ASP A 110 -2.25 -6.65 10.06
N LEU A 111 -2.59 -7.28 8.93
CA LEU A 111 -1.62 -7.89 8.02
C LEU A 111 -0.67 -6.85 7.42
N ARG A 112 -1.18 -5.70 6.95
CA ARG A 112 -0.34 -4.60 6.42
C ARG A 112 0.62 -4.09 7.48
N ALA A 113 0.14 -3.83 8.70
CA ALA A 113 0.95 -3.36 9.80
C ALA A 113 2.06 -4.37 10.16
N TRP A 114 1.72 -5.66 10.17
CA TRP A 114 2.69 -6.73 10.42
C TRP A 114 3.75 -6.81 9.31
N LEU A 115 3.34 -6.80 8.04
CA LEU A 115 4.25 -6.82 6.88
C LEU A 115 5.22 -5.63 6.90
N ASP A 116 4.73 -4.42 7.18
CA ASP A 116 5.56 -3.22 7.26
C ASP A 116 6.60 -3.32 8.38
N LYS A 117 6.21 -3.86 9.54
CA LYS A 117 7.12 -4.14 10.65
C LYS A 117 8.21 -5.15 10.30
N GLN A 118 7.92 -6.11 9.41
CA GLN A 118 8.92 -7.05 8.89
C GLN A 118 9.78 -6.45 7.76
N GLY A 119 9.55 -5.19 7.35
CA GLY A 119 10.22 -4.56 6.22
C GLY A 119 9.78 -5.11 4.86
N MET A 120 8.65 -5.83 4.80
CA MET A 120 8.09 -6.38 3.57
C MET A 120 6.99 -5.46 3.03
N ARG A 121 7.13 -5.03 1.78
CA ARG A 121 6.13 -4.17 1.12
C ARG A 121 5.65 -4.72 -0.22
N PRO A 122 4.84 -5.79 -0.24
CA PRO A 122 4.28 -6.30 -1.49
C PRO A 122 3.37 -5.27 -2.16
N ALA A 123 3.46 -5.16 -3.49
CA ALA A 123 2.76 -4.12 -4.25
C ALA A 123 1.24 -4.13 -4.07
N LEU A 124 0.63 -5.29 -3.81
CA LEU A 124 -0.80 -5.39 -3.56
C LEU A 124 -1.25 -4.69 -2.26
N PHE A 125 -0.39 -4.71 -1.23
CA PHE A 125 -0.75 -4.19 0.09
C PHE A 125 -0.34 -2.73 0.28
N PHE A 126 0.67 -2.25 -0.47
CA PHE A 126 1.30 -0.95 -0.24
C PHE A 126 1.25 0.01 -1.43
N THR A 127 1.02 -0.47 -2.65
CA THR A 127 0.86 0.41 -3.81
C THR A 127 -0.61 0.76 -3.94
N ARG A 128 -1.00 2.04 -3.77
CA ARG A 128 -2.35 2.46 -4.16
C ARG A 128 -2.46 2.37 -5.69
N PRO A 129 -3.56 1.84 -6.25
CA PRO A 129 -3.71 1.85 -7.70
C PRO A 129 -3.65 3.31 -8.19
N GLN A 130 -3.05 3.54 -9.36
CA GLN A 130 -3.01 4.87 -9.98
C GLN A 130 -4.40 5.42 -10.32
N THR A 131 -5.46 4.63 -10.10
CA THR A 131 -6.87 5.00 -10.18
C THR A 131 -7.41 5.69 -8.93
N TYR A 132 -6.56 6.21 -8.03
CA TYR A 132 -6.90 7.51 -7.45
C TYR A 132 -7.02 8.47 -8.64
N GLN A 133 -8.22 8.53 -9.22
CA GLN A 133 -8.63 9.63 -10.08
C GLN A 133 -8.12 10.87 -9.38
N GLN A 134 -7.34 11.67 -10.10
CA GLN A 134 -6.91 12.96 -9.57
C GLN A 134 -8.10 13.58 -8.85
N PRO A 135 -7.94 14.03 -7.59
CA PRO A 135 -9.05 14.58 -6.84
C PRO A 135 -9.87 15.52 -7.71
N GLY A 136 -11.20 15.44 -7.70
CA GLY A 136 -12.05 16.13 -8.69
C GLY A 136 -11.77 17.62 -8.84
N TYR A 137 -11.29 18.29 -7.79
CA TYR A 137 -10.85 19.69 -7.82
C TYR A 137 -9.64 19.97 -8.74
N LEU A 138 -8.94 18.95 -9.22
CA LEU A 138 -7.84 19.01 -10.18
C LEU A 138 -8.28 18.75 -11.62
N ASP A 139 -9.53 18.32 -11.85
CA ASP A 139 -10.08 18.07 -13.19
C ASP A 139 -10.52 19.40 -13.84
N PRO A 140 -9.97 19.77 -15.02
CA PRO A 140 -10.35 20.99 -15.74
C PRO A 140 -11.83 21.09 -16.10
N THR A 141 -12.57 19.98 -16.10
CA THR A 141 -14.01 19.93 -16.40
C THR A 141 -14.89 20.08 -15.16
N HIS A 142 -14.31 20.09 -13.96
CA HIS A 142 -15.03 20.25 -12.70
C HIS A 142 -15.63 21.66 -12.57
N THR A 143 -16.87 21.77 -12.09
CA THR A 143 -17.59 23.06 -11.97
C THR A 143 -16.83 24.06 -11.09
N GLU A 144 -16.13 23.56 -10.07
CA GLU A 144 -15.35 24.36 -9.12
C GLU A 144 -13.84 24.32 -9.43
N TYR A 145 -13.46 23.96 -10.66
CA TYR A 145 -12.07 23.89 -11.08
C TYR A 145 -11.36 25.24 -10.94
N ALA A 146 -10.19 25.21 -10.30
CA ALA A 146 -9.33 26.37 -10.17
C ALA A 146 -7.92 26.04 -10.72
N PRO A 147 -7.50 26.63 -11.87
CA PRO A 147 -6.19 26.39 -12.47
C PRO A 147 -5.02 26.65 -11.51
N LYS A 148 -5.18 27.60 -10.59
CA LYS A 148 -4.17 27.94 -9.57
C LYS A 148 -3.96 26.82 -8.55
N ILE A 149 -5.02 26.11 -8.15
CA ILE A 149 -4.92 24.95 -7.25
C ILE A 149 -4.19 23.83 -7.98
N LYS A 150 -4.55 23.60 -9.25
CA LYS A 150 -3.90 22.61 -10.10
C LYS A 150 -2.40 22.87 -10.27
N ALA A 151 -2.03 24.11 -10.57
CA ALA A 151 -0.64 24.55 -10.67
C ALA A 151 0.14 24.29 -9.37
N LEU A 152 -0.47 24.61 -8.23
CA LEU A 152 0.15 24.45 -6.91
C LEU A 152 0.45 22.98 -6.60
N VAL A 153 -0.54 22.10 -6.79
CA VAL A 153 -0.39 20.65 -6.55
C VAL A 153 0.66 20.06 -7.49
N ASN A 154 0.57 20.35 -8.80
CA ASN A 154 1.51 19.81 -9.78
C ASN A 154 2.95 20.30 -9.52
N ALA A 155 3.15 21.57 -9.15
CA ALA A 155 4.46 22.09 -8.81
C ALA A 155 5.05 21.40 -7.57
N TRP A 156 4.23 21.19 -6.54
CA TRP A 156 4.64 20.49 -5.33
C TRP A 156 5.03 19.05 -5.61
N GLU A 157 4.19 18.30 -6.34
CA GLU A 157 4.49 16.93 -6.74
C GLU A 157 5.77 16.84 -7.57
N ALA A 158 5.96 17.70 -8.58
CA ALA A 158 7.15 17.70 -9.41
C ALA A 158 8.43 17.93 -8.59
N VAL A 159 8.46 18.93 -7.72
CA VAL A 159 9.67 19.28 -6.93
C VAL A 159 9.96 18.22 -5.86
N THR A 160 8.94 17.60 -5.26
CA THR A 160 9.12 16.56 -4.23
C THR A 160 9.52 15.21 -4.82
N THR A 161 9.09 14.90 -6.05
CA THR A 161 9.39 13.63 -6.73
C THR A 161 10.67 13.66 -7.56
N ASN A 162 11.16 14.85 -7.94
CA ASN A 162 12.40 15.02 -8.67
C ASN A 162 13.44 15.85 -7.87
N PRO A 163 14.35 15.20 -7.14
CA PRO A 163 15.39 15.87 -6.36
C PRO A 163 16.30 16.84 -7.15
N GLU A 164 16.42 16.65 -8.46
CA GLU A 164 17.23 17.52 -9.33
C GLU A 164 16.70 18.95 -9.37
N LEU A 165 15.38 19.13 -9.26
CA LEU A 165 14.75 20.46 -9.22
C LEU A 165 15.12 21.24 -7.95
N LEU A 166 15.52 20.54 -6.88
CA LEU A 166 15.98 21.13 -5.62
C LEU A 166 17.50 21.38 -5.60
N ARG A 167 18.27 20.93 -6.59
CA ARG A 167 19.73 21.04 -6.56
C ARG A 167 20.18 22.49 -6.48
N GLY A 168 20.76 22.87 -5.33
CA GLY A 168 21.24 24.22 -5.05
C GLY A 168 20.13 25.27 -4.85
N LYS A 169 18.87 24.86 -4.69
CA LYS A 169 17.71 25.75 -4.55
C LYS A 169 16.94 25.43 -3.26
N THR A 170 16.36 26.45 -2.65
CA THR A 170 15.32 26.25 -1.62
C THR A 170 14.04 25.70 -2.26
N PRO A 171 13.17 24.99 -1.51
CA PRO A 171 11.89 24.54 -2.04
C PRO A 171 11.06 25.68 -2.68
N LYS A 172 10.99 26.86 -2.03
CA LYS A 172 10.32 28.04 -2.60
C LYS A 172 10.91 28.44 -3.97
N GLN A 173 12.23 28.44 -4.11
CA GLN A 173 12.89 28.78 -5.38
C GLN A 173 12.65 27.73 -6.46
N ALA A 174 12.70 26.44 -6.10
CA ALA A 174 12.40 25.35 -7.04
C ALA A 174 10.94 25.43 -7.54
N LEU A 175 9.99 25.64 -6.62
CA LEU A 175 8.57 25.84 -6.93
C LEU A 175 8.34 27.04 -7.85
N ALA A 176 8.95 28.19 -7.54
CA ALA A 176 8.81 29.39 -8.35
C ALA A 176 9.35 29.19 -9.79
N ASN A 177 10.48 28.49 -9.94
CA ASN A 177 11.03 28.17 -11.25
C ASN A 177 10.09 27.26 -12.04
N TRP A 178 9.64 26.17 -11.42
CA TRP A 178 8.72 25.22 -12.07
C TRP A 178 7.42 25.90 -12.52
N LEU A 179 6.82 26.73 -11.66
CA LEU A 179 5.61 27.49 -11.97
C LEU A 179 5.84 28.54 -13.08
N THR A 180 7.05 29.07 -13.22
CA THR A 180 7.40 30.00 -14.30
C THR A 180 7.49 29.27 -15.63
N GLU A 181 8.10 28.08 -15.65
CA GLU A 181 8.23 27.24 -16.85
C GLU A 181 6.85 26.78 -17.38
N HIS A 182 5.89 26.55 -16.48
CA HIS A 182 4.54 26.06 -16.81
C HIS A 182 3.48 27.18 -16.71
N ALA A 183 3.88 28.45 -16.71
CA ALA A 183 2.99 29.57 -16.42
C ALA A 183 1.82 29.67 -17.43
N SER A 184 2.08 29.42 -18.71
CA SER A 184 1.07 29.45 -19.77
C SER A 184 0.01 28.37 -19.61
N GLU A 185 0.40 27.17 -19.18
CA GLU A 185 -0.49 26.01 -19.00
C GLU A 185 -1.58 26.26 -17.95
N PHE A 186 -1.24 27.04 -16.92
CA PHE A 186 -2.14 27.32 -15.80
C PHE A 186 -2.72 28.74 -15.83
N GLY A 187 -2.53 29.48 -16.93
CA GLY A 187 -3.00 30.86 -17.05
C GLY A 187 -2.34 31.82 -16.05
N LEU A 188 -1.11 31.52 -15.60
CA LEU A 188 -0.30 32.36 -14.72
C LEU A 188 0.50 33.40 -15.51
N ILE A 189 -0.10 33.96 -16.55
CA ILE A 189 0.50 34.97 -17.43
C ILE A 189 -0.22 36.31 -17.27
N ASN A 190 0.51 37.41 -17.49
CA ASN A 190 -0.04 38.75 -17.55
C ASN A 190 -0.64 39.02 -18.95
N GLY A 191 -1.25 40.20 -19.13
CA GLY A 191 -1.86 40.60 -20.41
C GLY A 191 -0.87 40.74 -21.58
N ASP A 192 0.43 40.82 -21.32
CA ASP A 192 1.52 40.82 -22.30
C ASP A 192 2.03 39.42 -22.65
N GLY A 193 1.46 38.37 -22.05
CA GLY A 193 1.88 36.97 -22.21
C GLY A 193 3.07 36.56 -21.35
N ALA A 194 3.68 37.47 -20.58
CA ALA A 194 4.78 37.14 -19.69
C ALA A 194 4.29 36.49 -18.39
N PRO A 195 5.06 35.57 -17.76
CA PRO A 195 4.69 34.98 -16.47
C PRO A 195 4.44 36.03 -15.37
N SER A 196 3.35 35.85 -14.63
CA SER A 196 2.94 36.73 -13.55
C SER A 196 3.76 36.49 -12.28
N LYS A 197 4.89 37.21 -12.16
CA LYS A 197 5.85 37.05 -11.05
C LYS A 197 5.20 37.12 -9.67
N SER A 198 4.26 38.04 -9.46
CA SER A 198 3.58 38.22 -8.16
C SER A 198 2.69 37.02 -7.81
N VAL A 199 1.93 36.49 -8.77
CA VAL A 199 1.07 35.31 -8.57
C VAL A 199 1.93 34.07 -8.34
N ILE A 200 2.97 33.88 -9.15
CA ILE A 200 3.92 32.76 -9.02
C ILE A 200 4.59 32.78 -7.65
N GLU A 201 5.04 33.95 -7.18
CA GLU A 201 5.66 34.07 -5.87
C GLU A 201 4.68 33.72 -4.73
N ALA A 202 3.43 34.16 -4.83
CA ALA A 202 2.40 33.84 -3.84
C ALA A 202 2.11 32.32 -3.79
N LEU A 203 1.99 31.68 -4.95
CA LEU A 203 1.78 30.23 -5.05
C LEU A 203 2.98 29.44 -4.53
N ALA A 204 4.19 29.83 -4.92
CA ALA A 204 5.42 29.20 -4.42
C ALA A 204 5.57 29.34 -2.90
N LYS A 205 5.14 30.48 -2.33
CA LYS A 205 5.10 30.67 -0.88
C LYS A 205 4.07 29.77 -0.21
N ALA A 206 2.87 29.64 -0.78
CA ALA A 206 1.81 28.78 -0.26
C ALA A 206 2.19 27.28 -0.27
N ALA A 207 2.88 26.83 -1.32
CA ALA A 207 3.35 25.45 -1.44
C ALA A 207 4.66 25.14 -0.70
N ASN A 208 5.35 26.13 -0.14
CA ASN A 208 6.65 25.92 0.48
C ASN A 208 6.55 25.16 1.81
N TRP A 209 6.96 23.89 1.82
CA TRP A 209 6.99 23.04 3.03
C TRP A 209 8.19 23.29 3.96
N LYS A 210 9.11 24.19 3.59
CA LYS A 210 10.21 24.67 4.45
C LYS A 210 10.16 26.19 4.57
N PRO A 211 9.28 26.74 5.44
CA PRO A 211 9.06 28.19 5.54
C PRO A 211 10.31 28.97 5.98
N GLU A 212 11.24 28.32 6.67
CA GLU A 212 12.45 28.94 7.25
C GLU A 212 13.67 29.00 6.31
N GLY A 213 13.49 28.84 4.99
CA GLY A 213 14.56 28.66 4.01
C GLY A 213 15.88 29.41 4.27
N GLY A 214 16.84 28.69 4.86
CA GLY A 214 18.29 28.90 4.87
C GLY A 214 18.78 30.35 4.89
N VAL A 215 19.09 30.88 6.08
CA VAL A 215 19.98 32.04 6.24
C VAL A 215 21.24 31.77 5.44
N GLY A 216 21.43 32.52 4.35
CA GLY A 216 22.69 32.52 3.62
C GLY A 216 23.80 32.89 4.58
N LYS A 217 24.85 32.06 4.69
CA LYS A 217 26.05 32.41 5.44
C LYS A 217 26.56 33.75 4.89
N THR A 218 26.43 34.79 5.69
CA THR A 218 27.05 36.09 5.43
C THR A 218 28.56 35.89 5.44
N PRO A 219 29.33 36.33 4.43
CA PRO A 219 30.79 36.30 4.51
C PRO A 219 31.22 37.25 5.63
N GLY A 220 31.95 36.73 6.62
CA GLY A 220 32.58 37.56 7.64
C GLY A 220 33.62 38.47 6.98
N HIS A 221 33.51 39.77 7.26
CA HIS A 221 34.54 40.77 7.00
C HIS A 221 35.78 40.53 7.87
#